data_AF-A0A0F7SH10-F1
#
_entry.id   AF-A0A0F7SH10-F1
#
_cell.length_a   1.000
_cell.length_b   1.000
_cell.length_c   1.000
_cell.angle_alpha   90.00
_cell.angle_beta   90.00
_cell.angle_gamma   90.00
#
_symmetry.space_group_name_H-M   'P 1'
#
loop_
_entity.id
_entity.type
_entity.pdbx_description
1 polymer ?
#
loop_
_entity_poly.entity_id
_entity_poly.type
_entity_poly.pdbx_seq_one_letter_code
_entity_poly.pdbx_strand_id
1 'polypeptide(L)'
;MTDFTASIFASNFVIADPDVTFTRGESNLTHYGQYNTIQRGFTMMNSFCKTCGTMLWRKGGGFPGMTIARIGTVDDFSLHDTVLKPEFEQFGKHRPSWLSGAVGVQQFHGNHSAGEP
;
A
#
# COMPACT_ATOMS: atom_id res chain seq x y z
N MET A 1 10.17 -3.12 -13.52
CA MET A 1 10.11 -3.67 -12.15
C MET A 1 9.15 -2.78 -11.37
N THR A 2 7.96 -3.29 -10.99
CA THR A 2 6.87 -2.51 -10.35
C THR A 2 6.69 -2.82 -8.86
N ASP A 3 7.37 -3.85 -8.36
CA ASP A 3 7.36 -4.17 -6.94
C ASP A 3 8.60 -3.60 -6.26
N PHE A 4 8.36 -2.74 -5.28
CA PHE A 4 9.40 -2.08 -4.46
C PHE A 4 9.41 -2.61 -3.02
N THR A 5 8.54 -3.57 -2.69
CA THR A 5 8.36 -4.10 -1.33
C THR A 5 9.12 -5.39 -1.08
N ALA A 6 9.78 -5.95 -2.10
CA ALA A 6 10.46 -7.25 -2.07
C ALA A 6 9.54 -8.43 -1.65
N SER A 7 8.22 -8.22 -1.70
CA SER A 7 7.18 -9.22 -1.48
C SER A 7 6.40 -9.45 -2.80
N ILE A 8 5.53 -10.45 -2.83
CA ILE A 8 4.62 -10.74 -3.96
C ILE A 8 3.26 -10.03 -3.82
N PHE A 9 3.01 -9.41 -2.68
CA PHE A 9 1.88 -8.54 -2.40
C PHE A 9 2.30 -7.53 -1.33
N ALA A 10 1.51 -6.48 -1.15
CA ALA A 10 1.74 -5.55 -0.07
C ALA A 10 0.46 -5.25 0.69
N SER A 11 0.56 -5.26 2.01
CA SER A 11 -0.53 -4.95 2.92
C SER A 11 -0.47 -3.47 3.30
N ASN A 12 -1.61 -2.79 3.14
CA ASN A 12 -1.69 -1.34 3.25
C ASN A 12 -2.93 -0.92 4.02
N PHE A 13 -2.88 0.30 4.53
CA PHE A 13 -4.03 1.04 5.04
C PHE A 13 -4.00 2.45 4.47
N VAL A 14 -5.16 3.11 4.44
CA VAL A 14 -5.32 4.43 3.85
C VAL A 14 -5.62 5.43 4.96
N ILE A 15 -4.87 6.53 4.96
CA ILE A 15 -5.01 7.63 5.92
C ILE A 15 -5.28 8.90 5.14
N ALA A 16 -6.15 9.78 5.63
CA ALA A 16 -6.26 11.12 5.07
C ALA A 16 -4.99 11.92 5.36
N ASP A 17 -4.51 12.69 4.38
CA ASP A 17 -3.29 13.49 4.51
C ASP A 17 -3.25 14.41 5.75
N PRO A 18 -4.36 15.05 6.18
CA PRO A 18 -4.37 15.87 7.39
C PRO A 18 -4.11 15.10 8.69
N ASP A 19 -4.35 13.78 8.69
CA ASP A 19 -4.18 12.93 9.88
C ASP A 19 -2.75 12.35 9.96
N VAL A 20 -1.89 12.66 8.98
CA VAL A 20 -0.49 12.22 8.96
C VAL A 20 0.43 13.31 9.50
N THR A 21 1.10 13.04 10.62
CA THR A 21 2.11 13.93 11.21
C THR A 21 3.47 13.26 11.25
N PHE A 22 4.50 13.92 10.71
CA PHE A 22 5.89 13.48 10.84
C PHE A 22 6.45 13.88 12.19
N THR A 23 6.70 12.90 13.05
CA THR A 23 7.36 13.15 14.35
C THR A 23 8.88 13.19 14.24
N ARG A 24 9.46 12.57 13.19
CA ARG A 24 10.89 12.58 12.86
C ARG A 24 11.16 12.08 11.44
N GLY A 25 12.38 12.30 10.96
CA GLY A 25 12.94 11.59 9.80
C GLY A 25 12.43 12.03 8.43
N GLU A 26 11.58 13.05 8.36
CA GLU A 26 10.99 13.54 7.09
C GLU A 26 12.07 13.98 6.09
N SER A 27 13.12 14.67 6.55
CA SER A 27 14.26 15.07 5.71
C SER A 27 15.06 13.89 5.12
N ASN A 28 14.95 12.70 5.73
CA ASN A 28 15.62 11.49 5.29
C ASN A 28 14.79 10.65 4.32
N LEU A 29 13.65 11.17 3.87
CA LEU A 29 12.82 10.54 2.86
C LEU A 29 13.28 10.92 1.46
N THR A 30 13.05 10.00 0.54
CA THR A 30 13.15 10.24 -0.89
C THR A 30 11.89 9.73 -1.58
N HIS A 31 11.57 10.35 -2.72
CA HIS A 31 10.34 10.13 -3.44
C HIS A 31 10.64 9.69 -4.87
N TYR A 32 9.98 8.63 -5.32
CA TYR A 32 10.10 8.11 -6.68
C TYR A 32 8.74 7.95 -7.33
N GLY A 33 8.49 8.74 -8.37
CA GLY A 33 7.25 8.74 -9.13
C GLY A 33 7.32 7.79 -10.33
N GLN A 34 6.30 6.95 -10.48
CA GLN A 34 6.15 6.08 -11.65
C GLN A 34 4.79 6.30 -12.31
N TYR A 35 4.79 6.57 -13.60
CA TYR A 35 3.58 6.76 -14.42
C TYR A 35 3.09 5.45 -15.06
N ASN A 36 4.01 4.55 -15.40
CA ASN A 36 3.69 3.23 -15.95
C ASN A 36 3.27 2.26 -14.84
N THR A 37 2.06 2.44 -14.31
CA THR A 37 1.45 1.56 -13.30
C THR A 37 0.41 0.63 -13.94
N ILE A 38 -0.13 -0.31 -13.15
CA ILE A 38 -1.13 -1.31 -13.62
C ILE A 38 -2.39 -0.61 -14.16
N GLN A 39 -2.79 0.50 -13.53
CA GLN A 39 -3.91 1.32 -13.96
C GLN A 39 -3.36 2.65 -14.50
N ARG A 40 -3.33 2.77 -15.82
CA ARG A 40 -2.79 3.94 -16.52
C ARG A 40 -3.63 5.18 -16.21
N GLY A 41 -2.99 6.34 -16.16
CA GLY A 41 -3.65 7.65 -16.04
C GLY A 41 -3.20 8.49 -14.85
N PHE A 42 -2.54 7.90 -13.86
CA PHE A 42 -2.04 8.63 -12.70
C PHE A 42 -0.63 8.21 -12.30
N THR A 43 0.20 9.19 -11.95
CA THR A 43 1.51 8.93 -11.33
C THR A 43 1.30 8.40 -9.91
N MET A 44 1.99 7.31 -9.60
CA MET A 44 2.12 6.79 -8.23
C MET A 44 3.48 7.21 -7.67
N MET A 45 3.44 8.00 -6.60
CA MET A 45 4.63 8.42 -5.86
C MET A 45 4.90 7.43 -4.73
N ASN A 46 6.12 6.90 -4.68
CA ASN A 46 6.60 6.04 -3.61
C ASN A 46 7.52 6.83 -2.69
N SER A 47 7.29 6.77 -1.38
CA SER A 47 8.13 7.44 -0.37
C SER A 47 8.88 6.41 0.45
N PHE A 48 10.21 6.52 0.50
CA PHE A 48 11.07 5.55 1.18
C PHE A 48 12.21 6.24 1.95
N CYS A 49 12.68 5.57 3.01
CA CYS A 49 13.82 6.01 3.80
C CYS A 49 15.11 5.85 2.98
N LYS A 50 15.92 6.90 2.85
CA LYS A 50 17.21 6.86 2.14
C LYS A 50 18.22 5.90 2.77
N THR A 51 18.13 5.69 4.08
CA THR A 51 19.10 4.88 4.84
C THR A 51 18.82 3.39 4.76
N CYS A 52 17.58 2.96 5.02
CA CYS A 52 17.23 1.54 5.08
C CYS A 52 16.43 1.04 3.87
N GLY A 53 16.02 1.93 2.95
CA GLY A 53 15.24 1.57 1.77
C GLY A 53 13.77 1.20 2.05
N THR A 54 13.33 1.22 3.31
CA THR A 54 11.95 0.87 3.66
C THR A 54 10.97 1.85 3.03
N MET A 55 10.01 1.32 2.27
CA MET A 55 8.89 2.08 1.75
C MET A 55 7.85 2.28 2.83
N LEU A 56 7.53 3.54 3.12
CA LEU A 56 6.59 3.89 4.19
C LEU A 56 5.18 4.08 3.65
N TRP A 57 5.03 4.81 2.55
CA TRP A 57 3.73 5.02 1.91
C TRP A 57 3.83 5.31 0.42
N ARG A 58 2.65 5.31 -0.21
CA ARG A 58 2.42 5.79 -1.57
C ARG A 58 1.38 6.90 -1.59
N LYS A 59 1.51 7.80 -2.55
CA LYS A 59 0.46 8.77 -2.93
C LYS A 59 0.23 8.69 -4.43
N GLY A 60 -1.02 8.54 -4.86
CA GLY A 60 -1.36 8.40 -6.27
C GLY A 60 -2.37 9.45 -6.68
N GLY A 61 -2.28 9.94 -7.93
CA GLY A 61 -3.26 10.88 -8.46
C GLY A 61 -4.71 10.35 -8.49
N GLY A 62 -4.88 9.02 -8.47
CA GLY A 62 -6.21 8.39 -8.36
C GLY A 62 -6.82 8.42 -6.95
N PHE A 63 -6.04 8.82 -5.93
CA PHE A 63 -6.47 8.96 -4.54
C PHE A 63 -5.93 10.29 -3.96
N PRO A 64 -6.39 11.43 -4.47
CA PRO A 64 -5.89 12.74 -4.03
C PRO A 64 -6.20 12.95 -2.54
N GLY A 65 -5.24 13.50 -1.80
CA GLY A 65 -5.38 13.76 -0.36
C GLY A 65 -5.31 12.52 0.53
N MET A 66 -4.92 11.36 -0.01
CA MET A 66 -4.79 10.12 0.73
C MET A 66 -3.35 9.61 0.74
N THR A 67 -2.93 9.09 1.90
CA THR A 67 -1.67 8.40 2.13
C THR A 67 -1.94 6.90 2.23
N ILE A 68 -1.37 6.11 1.31
CA ILE A 68 -1.46 4.64 1.30
C ILE A 68 -0.23 4.09 2.02
N ALA A 69 -0.33 3.89 3.34
CA ALA A 69 0.77 3.48 4.21
C ALA A 69 0.92 1.95 4.28
N ARG A 70 2.15 1.46 4.53
CA ARG A 70 2.42 0.03 4.72
C ARG A 70 2.10 -0.37 6.17
N ILE A 71 1.28 -1.40 6.38
CA ILE A 71 0.98 -1.86 7.75
C ILE A 71 2.21 -2.47 8.43
N GLY A 72 3.15 -3.03 7.65
CA GLY A 72 4.34 -3.71 8.18
C GLY A 72 5.34 -2.79 8.90
N THR A 73 5.13 -1.47 8.86
CA THR A 73 5.93 -0.50 9.62
C THR A 73 5.28 -0.08 10.94
N VAL A 74 4.15 -0.68 11.30
CA VAL A 74 3.44 -0.43 12.58
C VAL A 74 3.78 -1.55 13.55
N ASP A 75 4.37 -1.20 14.69
CA ASP A 75 4.84 -2.12 15.74
C ASP A 75 3.82 -2.37 16.85
N ASP A 76 2.70 -1.65 16.87
CA ASP A 76 1.56 -1.97 17.74
C ASP A 76 0.77 -3.17 17.19
N PHE A 77 1.11 -4.36 17.68
CA PHE A 77 0.50 -5.62 17.27
C PHE A 77 -1.01 -5.70 17.53
N SER A 78 -1.55 -4.98 18.51
CA SER A 78 -3.00 -4.99 18.79
C SER A 78 -3.83 -4.40 17.65
N LEU A 79 -3.22 -3.50 16.86
CA LEU A 79 -3.87 -2.89 15.70
C LEU A 79 -4.01 -3.87 14.53
N HIS A 80 -3.10 -4.85 14.40
CA HIS A 80 -3.11 -5.83 13.30
C HIS A 80 -4.30 -6.80 13.36
N ASP A 81 -4.81 -7.06 14.57
CA ASP A 81 -6.01 -7.87 14.78
C ASP A 81 -7.31 -7.04 14.79
N THR A 82 -7.21 -5.71 14.71
CA THR A 82 -8.35 -4.80 14.78
C THR A 82 -8.41 -3.88 13.56
N VAL A 83 -7.96 -2.63 13.67
CA VAL A 83 -8.15 -1.57 12.66
C VAL A 83 -7.24 -1.72 11.44
N LEU A 84 -6.12 -2.45 11.55
CA LEU A 84 -5.21 -2.71 10.44
C LEU A 84 -5.44 -4.07 9.77
N LYS A 85 -6.41 -4.87 10.26
CA LYS A 85 -6.82 -6.08 9.58
C LYS A 85 -7.34 -5.71 8.18
N PRO A 86 -6.76 -6.25 7.09
CA PRO A 86 -7.23 -5.93 5.75
C PRO A 86 -8.71 -6.31 5.57
N GLU A 87 -9.49 -5.41 5.02
CA GLU A 87 -10.90 -5.65 4.71
C GLU A 87 -11.07 -6.39 3.37
N PHE A 88 -10.17 -6.10 2.43
CA PHE A 88 -10.16 -6.71 1.12
C PHE A 88 -8.76 -6.91 0.55
N GLU A 89 -8.65 -7.84 -0.39
CA GLU A 89 -7.53 -8.04 -1.29
C GLU A 89 -7.97 -7.75 -2.72
N GLN A 90 -7.13 -7.02 -3.45
CA GLN A 90 -7.37 -6.67 -4.84
C GLN A 90 -6.22 -7.16 -5.71
N PHE A 91 -6.47 -7.30 -7.02
CA PHE A 91 -5.56 -7.92 -7.99
C PHE A 91 -5.25 -9.39 -7.70
N GLY A 92 -6.19 -10.12 -7.08
CA GLY A 92 -6.05 -11.52 -6.69
C GLY A 92 -5.76 -12.46 -7.87
N LYS A 93 -6.08 -12.07 -9.11
CA LYS A 93 -5.75 -12.81 -10.34
C LYS A 93 -4.25 -13.06 -10.55
N HIS A 94 -3.39 -12.28 -9.89
CA HIS A 94 -1.93 -12.42 -9.95
C HIS A 94 -1.35 -13.17 -8.74
N ARG A 95 -2.19 -13.65 -7.82
CA ARG A 95 -1.73 -14.42 -6.66
C ARG A 95 -1.10 -15.74 -7.12
N PRO A 96 0.09 -16.10 -6.62
CA PRO A 96 0.67 -17.41 -6.87
C PRO A 96 -0.24 -18.53 -6.35
N SER A 97 -0.34 -19.63 -7.09
CA SER A 97 -1.25 -20.74 -6.78
C SER A 97 -0.99 -21.43 -5.42
N TRP A 98 0.21 -21.25 -4.86
CA TRP A 98 0.57 -21.81 -3.54
C TRP A 98 0.11 -20.93 -2.36
N LEU A 99 -0.32 -19.68 -2.60
CA LEU A 99 -0.74 -18.75 -1.56
C LEU A 99 -2.27 -18.68 -1.50
N SER A 100 -2.85 -18.91 -0.33
CA SER A 100 -4.28 -18.67 -0.08
C SER A 100 -4.55 -17.19 0.24
N GLY A 101 -5.78 -16.74 0.01
CA GLY A 101 -6.24 -15.44 0.51
C GLY A 101 -6.31 -15.42 2.04
N ALA A 102 -6.27 -14.21 2.61
CA ALA A 102 -6.40 -13.98 4.03
C ALA A 102 -7.79 -14.37 4.56
N VAL A 103 -7.81 -14.90 5.79
CA VAL A 103 -9.02 -15.45 6.41
C VAL A 103 -10.01 -14.34 6.73
N GLY A 104 -11.24 -14.47 6.19
CA GLY A 104 -12.31 -13.52 6.41
C GLY A 104 -12.10 -12.16 5.74
N VAL A 105 -11.25 -12.10 4.71
CA VAL A 105 -10.95 -10.89 3.92
C VAL A 105 -11.58 -11.05 2.54
N GLN A 106 -12.31 -10.02 2.08
CA GLN A 106 -12.95 -10.07 0.76
C GLN A 106 -11.91 -10.09 -0.36
N GLN A 107 -12.17 -10.82 -1.43
CA GLN A 107 -11.19 -11.08 -2.49
C GLN A 107 -11.72 -10.54 -3.82
N PHE A 108 -10.92 -9.75 -4.52
CA PHE A 108 -11.23 -9.21 -5.84
C PHE A 108 -10.15 -9.59 -6.85
N HIS A 109 -10.56 -10.09 -8.01
CA HIS A 109 -9.64 -10.37 -9.12
C HIS A 109 -8.98 -9.10 -9.66
N GLY A 110 -9.74 -8.00 -9.71
CA GLY A 110 -9.33 -6.71 -10.25
C GLY A 110 -9.11 -5.64 -9.16
N ASN A 111 -9.26 -4.37 -9.54
CA ASN A 111 -9.26 -3.26 -8.58
C ASN A 111 -10.60 -3.25 -7.83
N HIS A 112 -10.57 -3.20 -6.49
CA HIS A 112 -11.78 -3.14 -5.66
C HIS A 112 -12.69 -1.96 -6.04
N SER A 113 -12.13 -0.78 -6.30
CA SER A 113 -12.90 0.42 -6.67
C SER A 113 -13.59 0.32 -8.04
N ALA A 114 -13.18 -0.62 -8.89
CA ALA A 114 -13.80 -0.86 -10.19
C ALA A 114 -14.96 -1.87 -10.11
N GLY A 115 -15.20 -2.49 -8.95
CA GLY A 115 -16.29 -3.45 -8.76
C GLY A 115 -16.12 -4.75 -9.57
N GLU A 116 -14.91 -5.07 -10.01
CA GLU A 116 -14.60 -6.34 -10.67
C GLU A 116 -14.40 -7.44 -9.62
N PRO A 117 -15.35 -8.39 -9.46
CA PRO A 117 -15.18 -9.51 -8.54
C PRO A 117 -14.01 -10.41 -8.95
#